data_AF-A0A925FRZ7-F1
#
_entry.id   AF-A0A925FRZ7-F1
#
_cell.length_a   1.000
_cell.length_b   1.000
_cell.length_c   1.000
_cell.angle_alpha   90.00
_cell.angle_beta   90.00
_cell.angle_gamma   90.00
#
_symmetry.space_group_name_H-M   'P 1'
#
loop_
_entity.id
_entity.type
_entity.pdbx_description
1 polymer ?
#
loop_
_entity_poly.entity_id
_entity_poly.type
_entity_poly.pdbx_seq_one_letter_code
_entity_poly.pdbx_strand_id
1 'polypeptide(L)'
;MNARLAERELKTRFGTSTEILYYDGQSESIALVMGNVESEENVLCRIHSSCISAHVFNSIECDCRQEMEISQAMIEKEGKGVIIWLDQEGKGNGHLALMESIKFKKQGFSQGEAYEKAGYRADARSFRPAAEILAELEVKSVILLTNNPEKAEDLRRASIAVSYTKQIILAEA
;
A
#
# COMPACT_ATOMS: atom_id res chain seq x y z
N MET A 1 -0.40 -0.18 18.57
CA MET A 1 -1.68 -0.86 18.32
C MET A 1 -2.50 0.15 17.56
N ASN A 2 -2.79 -0.13 16.29
CA ASN A 2 -3.60 0.75 15.46
C ASN A 2 -5.03 0.82 16.00
N ALA A 3 -5.45 2.01 16.46
CA ALA A 3 -6.80 2.23 16.94
C ALA A 3 -7.71 2.64 15.78
N ARG A 4 -8.82 1.94 15.58
CA ARG A 4 -9.90 2.33 14.68
C ARG A 4 -10.59 3.58 15.22
N LEU A 5 -10.58 4.67 14.46
CA LEU A 5 -11.09 5.98 14.91
C LEU A 5 -12.46 6.32 14.33
N ALA A 6 -12.68 6.02 13.05
CA ALA A 6 -13.90 6.37 12.33
C ALA A 6 -14.09 5.49 11.11
N GLU A 7 -15.32 5.42 10.62
CA GLU A 7 -15.63 4.81 9.33
C GLU A 7 -16.76 5.53 8.62
N ARG A 8 -16.80 5.38 7.29
CA ARG A 8 -17.92 5.84 6.45
C ARG A 8 -17.99 5.07 5.15
N GLU A 9 -19.12 5.19 4.47
CA GLU A 9 -19.23 4.78 3.07
C GLU A 9 -18.46 5.76 2.17
N LEU A 10 -17.65 5.22 1.25
CA LEU A 10 -16.94 5.97 0.22
C LEU A 10 -17.33 5.43 -1.16
N LYS A 11 -17.88 6.31 -2.00
CA LYS A 11 -18.18 6.01 -3.41
C LYS A 11 -17.05 6.51 -4.29
N THR A 12 -16.51 5.60 -5.09
CA THR A 12 -15.46 5.90 -6.07
C THR A 12 -15.93 5.48 -7.46
N ARG A 13 -15.09 5.73 -8.47
CA ARG A 13 -15.33 5.18 -9.82
C ARG A 13 -15.17 3.65 -9.91
N PHE A 14 -14.65 3.02 -8.85
CA PHE A 14 -14.45 1.58 -8.74
C PHE A 14 -15.46 0.94 -7.78
N GLY A 15 -16.62 1.57 -7.60
CA GLY A 15 -17.67 1.10 -6.71
C GLY A 15 -17.60 1.70 -5.30
N THR A 16 -18.31 1.05 -4.39
CA THR A 16 -18.52 1.51 -3.02
C THR A 16 -17.71 0.66 -2.04
N SER A 17 -17.04 1.31 -1.10
CA SER A 17 -16.26 0.66 -0.05
C SER A 17 -16.53 1.32 1.29
N THR A 18 -16.34 0.58 2.38
CA THR A 18 -16.22 1.17 3.72
C THR A 18 -14.81 1.71 3.86
N GLU A 19 -14.69 3.02 4.01
CA GLU A 19 -13.44 3.69 4.39
C GLU A 19 -13.33 3.68 5.92
N ILE A 20 -12.22 3.15 6.44
CA ILE A 20 -11.96 3.05 7.87
C ILE A 20 -10.64 3.77 8.17
N LEU A 21 -10.67 4.71 9.11
CA LEU A 21 -9.50 5.44 9.58
C LEU A 21 -8.91 4.77 10.82
N TYR A 22 -7.59 4.56 10.80
CA TYR A 22 -6.80 4.05 11.92
C TYR A 22 -5.72 5.06 12.31
N TYR A 23 -5.29 5.01 13.57
CA TYR A 23 -4.17 5.80 14.09
C TYR A 23 -3.35 4.99 15.10
N ASP A 24 -2.04 4.99 14.95
CA ASP A 24 -1.12 4.23 15.82
C ASP A 24 -0.43 5.09 16.91
N GLY A 25 -0.81 6.36 17.05
CA GLY A 25 -0.13 7.33 17.91
C GLY A 25 0.94 8.16 17.20
N GLN A 26 1.26 7.86 15.94
CA GLN A 26 2.24 8.58 15.13
C GLN A 26 1.66 8.98 13.78
N SER A 27 0.96 8.06 13.10
CA SER A 27 0.47 8.28 11.74
C SER A 27 -0.90 7.66 11.53
N GLU A 28 -1.66 8.28 10.63
CA GLU A 28 -2.93 7.75 10.17
C GLU A 28 -2.71 6.67 9.10
N SER A 29 -3.61 5.69 9.07
CA SER A 29 -3.71 4.69 8.02
C SER A 29 -5.17 4.53 7.62
N ILE A 30 -5.42 4.24 6.35
CA ILE A 30 -6.79 4.11 5.83
C ILE A 30 -6.96 2.72 5.24
N ALA A 31 -8.05 2.04 5.58
CA ALA A 31 -8.50 0.84 4.88
C ALA A 31 -9.72 1.15 4.04
N LEU A 32 -9.71 0.75 2.77
CA LEU A 32 -10.88 0.68 1.91
C LEU A 32 -11.30 -0.77 1.81
N VAL A 33 -12.42 -1.12 2.42
CA VAL A 33 -12.96 -2.49 2.47
C VAL A 33 -14.15 -2.59 1.53
N MET A 34 -14.08 -3.49 0.56
CA MET A 34 -15.19 -3.82 -0.33
C MET A 34 -15.75 -5.19 -0.01
N GLY A 35 -17.07 -5.30 0.08
CA GLY A 35 -17.75 -6.53 0.45
C GLY A 35 -17.50 -6.94 1.90
N ASN A 36 -17.88 -8.17 2.25
CA ASN A 36 -17.55 -8.76 3.55
C ASN A 36 -16.25 -9.55 3.47
N VAL A 37 -15.26 -9.18 4.29
CA VAL A 37 -13.92 -9.78 4.37
C VAL A 37 -13.66 -10.51 5.69
N GLU A 38 -14.57 -10.38 6.66
CA GLU A 38 -14.44 -10.97 7.99
C GLU A 38 -14.47 -12.50 7.91
N SER A 39 -13.50 -13.16 8.54
CA SER A 39 -13.36 -14.62 8.55
C SER A 39 -13.17 -15.27 7.18
N GLU A 40 -12.89 -14.48 6.13
CA GLU A 40 -12.68 -14.95 4.76
C GLU A 40 -11.22 -15.29 4.45
N GLU A 41 -11.02 -16.17 3.49
CA GLU A 41 -9.71 -16.58 2.97
C GLU A 41 -9.49 -16.05 1.55
N ASN A 42 -8.23 -15.92 1.15
CA ASN A 42 -7.83 -15.48 -0.18
C ASN A 42 -8.40 -14.11 -0.58
N VAL A 43 -8.59 -13.22 0.40
CA VAL A 43 -9.09 -11.86 0.15
C VAL A 43 -8.06 -11.09 -0.68
N LEU A 44 -8.49 -10.47 -1.78
CA LEU A 44 -7.60 -9.59 -2.55
C LEU A 44 -7.18 -8.40 -1.69
N CYS A 45 -5.88 -8.22 -1.52
CA CYS A 45 -5.32 -7.19 -0.66
C CYS A 45 -4.26 -6.36 -1.38
N ARG A 46 -4.35 -5.04 -1.29
CA ARG A 46 -3.30 -4.11 -1.74
C ARG A 46 -2.81 -3.26 -0.58
N ILE A 47 -1.52 -3.35 -0.26
CA ILE A 47 -0.87 -2.40 0.65
C ILE A 47 -0.22 -1.30 -0.18
N HIS A 48 -0.74 -0.09 -0.08
CA HIS A 48 -0.34 1.09 -0.83
C HIS A 48 0.40 2.08 0.08
N SER A 49 1.67 2.38 -0.24
CA SER A 49 2.40 3.47 0.44
C SER A 49 2.10 4.79 -0.26
N SER A 50 1.94 5.87 0.51
CA SER A 50 1.66 7.20 -0.03
C SER A 50 2.70 7.66 -1.06
N CYS A 51 2.24 8.38 -2.08
CA CYS A 51 3.07 9.03 -3.07
C CYS A 51 2.35 10.30 -3.55
N ILE A 52 2.73 11.45 -2.99
CA ILE A 52 2.10 12.74 -3.26
C ILE A 52 2.21 13.11 -4.74
N SER A 53 3.38 12.89 -5.34
CA SER A 53 3.64 13.24 -6.74
C SER A 53 2.71 12.49 -7.69
N ALA A 54 2.46 11.21 -7.45
CA ALA A 54 1.60 10.41 -8.31
C ALA A 54 0.10 10.70 -8.08
N HIS A 55 -0.33 10.78 -6.82
CA HIS A 55 -1.76 10.84 -6.48
C HIS A 55 -2.33 12.25 -6.44
N VAL A 56 -1.52 13.27 -6.13
CA VAL A 56 -1.97 14.67 -6.03
C VAL A 56 -1.55 15.46 -7.27
N PHE A 57 -0.32 15.26 -7.75
CA PHE A 57 0.23 16.05 -8.86
C PHE A 57 0.22 15.32 -10.21
N ASN A 58 -0.29 14.10 -10.27
CA ASN A 58 -0.40 13.31 -11.50
C ASN A 58 0.94 13.08 -12.21
N SER A 59 2.03 12.96 -11.45
CA SER A 59 3.35 12.64 -12.00
C SER A 59 3.32 11.31 -12.75
N ILE A 60 4.05 11.27 -13.86
CA ILE A 60 4.26 10.09 -14.71
C ILE A 60 5.63 9.43 -14.46
N GLU A 61 6.38 9.89 -13.46
CA GLU A 61 7.72 9.38 -13.14
C GLU A 61 7.69 8.06 -12.36
N CYS A 62 6.50 7.62 -11.92
CA CYS A 62 6.30 6.34 -11.26
C CYS A 62 4.87 5.81 -11.48
N ASP A 63 4.71 4.51 -11.27
CA ASP A 63 3.45 3.83 -11.56
C ASP A 63 2.50 3.78 -10.36
N CYS A 64 2.81 4.47 -9.24
CA CYS A 64 2.05 4.35 -8.00
C CYS A 64 0.55 4.61 -8.18
N ARG A 65 0.18 5.63 -8.95
CA ARG A 65 -1.23 5.91 -9.24
C ARG A 65 -1.88 4.80 -10.07
N GLN A 66 -1.21 4.32 -11.12
CA GLN A 66 -1.71 3.24 -11.97
C GLN A 66 -1.88 1.93 -11.19
N GLU A 67 -0.92 1.58 -10.33
CA GLU A 67 -1.02 0.38 -9.48
C GLU A 67 -2.21 0.46 -8.51
N MET A 68 -2.54 1.65 -7.99
CA MET A 68 -3.73 1.87 -7.16
C MET A 68 -5.02 1.66 -7.94
N GLU A 69 -5.08 2.22 -9.15
CA GLU A 69 -6.25 2.13 -10.03
C GLU A 69 -6.51 0.68 -10.46
N ILE A 70 -5.47 -0.05 -10.87
CA ILE A 70 -5.57 -1.47 -11.24
C ILE A 70 -6.01 -2.31 -10.02
N SER A 71 -5.44 -2.05 -8.85
CA SER A 71 -5.82 -2.79 -7.62
C SER A 71 -7.29 -2.57 -7.26
N GLN A 72 -7.78 -1.33 -7.32
CA GLN A 72 -9.20 -1.01 -7.09
C GLN A 72 -10.10 -1.71 -8.11
N ALA A 73 -9.77 -1.66 -9.40
CA ALA A 73 -10.55 -2.33 -10.45
C ALA A 73 -10.58 -3.86 -10.28
N MET A 74 -9.46 -4.47 -9.85
CA MET A 74 -9.41 -5.91 -9.57
C MET A 74 -10.30 -6.29 -8.39
N ILE A 75 -10.26 -5.50 -7.31
CA ILE A 75 -11.10 -5.71 -6.12
C ILE A 75 -12.58 -5.50 -6.46
N GLU A 76 -12.91 -4.46 -7.24
CA GLU A 76 -14.26 -4.21 -7.75
C GLU A 76 -14.79 -5.41 -8.53
N LYS A 77 -14.00 -5.94 -9.45
CA LYS A 77 -14.39 -7.09 -10.26
C LYS A 77 -14.64 -8.36 -9.42
N GLU A 78 -13.86 -8.55 -8.36
CA GLU A 78 -14.05 -9.65 -7.41
C GLU A 78 -15.26 -9.42 -6.48
N GLY A 79 -15.64 -8.14 -6.28
CA GLY A 79 -16.68 -7.72 -5.34
C GLY A 79 -16.28 -7.80 -3.86
N LYS A 80 -15.02 -8.17 -3.59
CA LYS A 80 -14.48 -8.37 -2.24
C LYS A 80 -12.99 -8.08 -2.20
N GLY A 81 -12.55 -7.28 -1.23
CA GLY A 81 -11.12 -7.01 -1.04
C GLY A 81 -10.83 -5.85 -0.11
N VAL A 82 -9.54 -5.63 0.15
CA VAL A 82 -9.05 -4.56 1.03
C VAL A 82 -7.90 -3.80 0.37
N ILE A 83 -7.96 -2.47 0.40
CA ILE A 83 -6.81 -1.61 0.13
C ILE A 83 -6.40 -0.95 1.44
N ILE A 84 -5.12 -1.03 1.80
CA ILE A 84 -4.57 -0.36 2.97
C ILE A 84 -3.61 0.72 2.50
N TRP A 85 -3.97 1.97 2.74
CA TRP A 85 -3.13 3.13 2.53
C TRP A 85 -2.31 3.43 3.78
N LEU A 86 -0.99 3.48 3.63
CA LEU A 86 -0.04 3.83 4.67
C LEU A 86 0.68 5.13 4.28
N ASP A 87 0.74 6.10 5.18
CA ASP A 87 1.49 7.33 4.94
C ASP A 87 3.00 7.10 5.07
N GLN A 88 3.63 6.72 3.96
CA GLN A 88 5.02 6.26 3.90
C GLN A 88 5.73 6.73 2.62
N GLU A 89 5.65 8.04 2.38
CA GLU A 89 6.31 8.71 1.25
C GLU A 89 7.80 8.39 1.18
N GLY A 90 8.35 8.34 -0.04
CA GLY A 90 9.79 8.17 -0.24
C GLY A 90 10.33 6.85 0.30
N LYS A 91 9.55 5.76 0.18
CA LYS A 91 9.82 4.46 0.83
C LYS A 91 10.01 4.61 2.35
N GLY A 92 9.16 5.40 3.00
CA GLY A 92 9.22 5.65 4.44
C GLY A 92 10.34 6.59 4.89
N ASN A 93 11.19 7.09 3.99
CA ASN A 93 12.20 8.11 4.33
C ASN A 93 11.63 9.54 4.31
N GLY A 94 10.40 9.72 3.80
CA GLY A 94 9.74 11.00 3.68
C GLY A 94 10.11 11.78 2.40
N HIS A 95 9.40 12.89 2.19
CA HIS A 95 9.50 13.65 0.94
C HIS A 95 10.85 14.37 0.76
N LEU A 96 11.47 14.85 1.86
CA LEU A 96 12.79 15.48 1.79
C LEU A 96 13.84 14.51 1.23
N ALA A 97 13.87 13.28 1.76
CA ALA A 97 14.78 12.24 1.29
C ALA A 97 14.58 11.93 -0.19
N LEU A 98 13.32 11.90 -0.65
CA LEU A 98 12.99 11.74 -2.07
C LEU A 98 13.67 12.84 -2.89
N MET A 99 13.48 14.11 -2.53
CA MET A 99 14.06 15.24 -3.25
C MET A 99 15.60 15.22 -3.27
N GLU A 100 16.23 14.92 -2.13
CA GLU A 100 17.69 14.86 -2.02
C GLU A 100 18.29 13.70 -2.83
N SER A 101 17.55 12.59 -3.00
CA SER A 101 17.97 11.43 -3.79
C SER A 101 17.99 11.69 -5.31
N ILE A 102 17.25 12.69 -5.81
CA ILE A 102 17.06 12.93 -7.25
C ILE A 102 18.39 13.11 -7.99
N LYS A 103 19.36 13.80 -7.38
CA LYS A 103 20.69 14.01 -8.00
C LYS A 103 21.41 12.70 -8.29
N PHE A 104 21.19 11.67 -7.48
CA PHE A 104 21.75 10.33 -7.68
C PHE A 104 20.89 9.51 -8.65
N LYS A 105 19.56 9.65 -8.63
CA LYS A 105 18.70 9.06 -9.65
C LYS A 105 19.07 9.49 -11.06
N LYS A 106 19.38 10.78 -11.26
CA LYS A 106 19.86 11.32 -12.54
C LYS A 106 21.21 10.75 -13.00
N GLN A 107 21.97 10.12 -12.09
CA GLN A 107 23.22 9.43 -12.40
C GLN A 107 23.01 7.94 -12.74
N GLY A 108 21.76 7.47 -12.79
CA GLY A 108 21.41 6.10 -13.17
C GLY A 108 21.26 5.10 -12.01
N PHE A 109 21.42 5.54 -10.76
CA PHE A 109 21.21 4.68 -9.60
C PHE A 109 19.74 4.26 -9.47
N SER A 110 19.49 3.07 -8.92
CA SER A 110 18.14 2.67 -8.49
C SER A 110 17.66 3.60 -7.36
N GLN A 111 16.35 3.58 -7.07
CA GLN A 111 15.82 4.43 -6.01
C GLN A 111 16.39 4.08 -4.63
N GLY A 112 16.63 2.79 -4.34
CA GLY A 112 17.24 2.38 -3.07
C GLY A 112 18.67 2.90 -2.93
N GLU A 113 19.50 2.71 -3.95
CA GLU A 113 20.90 3.18 -3.97
C GLU A 113 20.97 4.72 -3.92
N ALA A 114 20.04 5.42 -4.56
CA ALA A 114 19.96 6.86 -4.51
C ALA A 114 19.64 7.38 -3.10
N TYR A 115 18.80 6.67 -2.33
CA TYR A 115 18.58 6.97 -0.92
C TYR A 115 19.82 6.76 -0.07
N GLU A 116 20.52 5.63 -0.24
CA GLU A 116 21.74 5.34 0.51
C GLU A 116 22.82 6.39 0.27
N LYS A 117 22.99 6.82 -0.98
CA LYS A 117 23.94 7.91 -1.33
C LYS A 117 23.53 9.26 -0.76
N ALA A 118 22.24 9.48 -0.53
CA ALA A 118 21.72 10.67 0.13
C ALA A 118 21.76 10.55 1.67
N GLY A 119 22.22 9.42 2.23
CA GLY A 119 22.33 9.22 3.69
C GLY A 119 21.09 8.64 4.35
N TYR A 120 20.17 8.07 3.57
CA TYR A 120 18.92 7.45 4.02
C TYR A 120 18.94 5.92 3.85
N ARG A 121 17.91 5.23 4.33
CA ARG A 121 17.78 3.78 4.12
C ARG A 121 17.27 3.50 2.72
N ALA A 122 17.73 2.41 2.08
CA ALA A 122 17.21 1.97 0.78
C ALA A 122 15.69 1.74 0.80
N ASP A 123 15.17 1.28 1.95
CA ASP A 123 13.76 1.17 2.29
C ASP A 123 13.58 1.33 3.81
N ALA A 124 12.75 2.30 4.23
CA ALA A 124 12.46 2.55 5.64
C ALA A 124 11.01 2.21 6.00
N ARG A 125 10.26 1.57 5.10
CA ARG A 125 8.85 1.24 5.31
C ARG A 125 8.66 0.21 6.41
N SER A 126 7.49 0.26 7.03
CA SER A 126 7.00 -0.77 7.93
C SER A 126 5.61 -1.20 7.51
N PHE A 127 5.40 -2.49 7.23
CA PHE A 127 4.06 -3.01 6.89
C PHE A 127 3.32 -3.59 8.08
N ARG A 128 3.87 -3.43 9.29
CA ARG A 128 3.22 -3.82 10.54
C ARG A 128 1.84 -3.17 10.71
N PRO A 129 1.63 -1.86 10.45
CA PRO A 129 0.29 -1.25 10.53
C PRO A 129 -0.74 -1.97 9.65
N ALA A 130 -0.35 -2.40 8.45
CA ALA A 130 -1.23 -3.16 7.56
C ALA A 130 -1.55 -4.56 8.11
N ALA A 131 -0.58 -5.24 8.72
CA ALA A 131 -0.83 -6.51 9.38
C ALA A 131 -1.79 -6.36 10.57
N GLU A 132 -1.62 -5.32 11.40
CA GLU A 132 -2.54 -5.02 12.52
C GLU A 132 -3.97 -4.74 12.02
N ILE A 133 -4.12 -4.00 10.91
CA ILE A 133 -5.42 -3.73 10.29
C ILE A 133 -6.05 -5.03 9.75
N LEU A 134 -5.30 -5.87 9.03
CA LEU A 134 -5.83 -7.14 8.50
C LEU A 134 -6.28 -8.10 9.60
N ALA A 135 -5.56 -8.11 10.74
CA ALA A 135 -5.92 -8.90 11.90
C ALA A 135 -7.20 -8.38 12.59
N GLU A 136 -7.36 -7.06 12.71
CA GLU A 136 -8.59 -6.45 13.27
C GLU A 136 -9.81 -6.69 12.37
N LEU A 137 -9.62 -6.67 11.05
CA LEU A 137 -10.66 -7.02 10.07
C LEU A 137 -10.96 -8.53 10.02
N GLU A 138 -10.30 -9.33 10.84
CA GLU A 138 -10.41 -10.79 10.91
C GLU A 138 -10.22 -11.52 9.57
N VAL A 139 -9.35 -10.99 8.69
CA VAL A 139 -9.02 -11.62 7.41
C VAL A 139 -8.11 -12.83 7.66
N LYS A 140 -8.54 -14.03 7.26
CA LYS A 140 -7.77 -15.26 7.50
C LYS A 140 -6.58 -15.40 6.59
N SER A 141 -6.72 -15.03 5.32
CA SER A 141 -5.60 -15.01 4.37
C SER A 141 -5.83 -14.05 3.21
N VAL A 142 -4.73 -13.59 2.61
CA VAL A 142 -4.75 -12.63 1.51
C VAL A 142 -4.09 -13.17 0.25
N ILE A 143 -4.65 -12.79 -0.90
CA ILE A 143 -3.92 -12.73 -2.17
C ILE A 143 -3.36 -11.32 -2.28
N LEU A 144 -2.04 -11.18 -2.11
CA LEU A 144 -1.40 -9.87 -2.06
C LEU A 144 -1.10 -9.34 -3.46
N LEU A 145 -1.69 -8.20 -3.82
CA LEU A 145 -1.44 -7.45 -5.05
C LEU A 145 -0.15 -6.63 -4.92
N THR A 146 0.99 -7.20 -5.33
CA THR A 146 2.30 -6.58 -5.13
C THR A 146 3.31 -6.96 -6.21
N ASN A 147 4.15 -5.99 -6.58
CA ASN A 147 5.37 -6.17 -7.36
C ASN A 147 6.63 -6.18 -6.47
N ASN A 148 6.49 -5.91 -5.16
CA ASN A 148 7.56 -6.02 -4.17
C ASN A 148 7.41 -7.35 -3.39
N PRO A 149 8.33 -8.32 -3.53
CA PRO A 149 8.30 -9.57 -2.78
C PRO A 149 8.46 -9.36 -1.26
N GLU A 150 9.20 -8.34 -0.83
CA GLU A 150 9.47 -8.08 0.60
C GLU A 150 8.18 -7.81 1.39
N LYS A 151 7.17 -7.17 0.76
CA LYS A 151 5.87 -6.93 1.40
C LYS A 151 5.20 -8.23 1.87
N ALA A 152 5.30 -9.29 1.06
CA ALA A 152 4.70 -10.57 1.40
C ALA A 152 5.44 -11.22 2.58
N GLU A 153 6.76 -11.08 2.63
CA GLU A 153 7.55 -11.59 3.74
C GLU A 153 7.29 -10.85 5.05
N ASP A 154 7.16 -9.52 5.01
CA ASP A 154 6.83 -8.71 6.18
C ASP A 154 5.47 -9.08 6.77
N LEU A 155 4.45 -9.29 5.92
CA LEU A 155 3.15 -9.76 6.37
C LEU A 155 3.21 -11.15 7.01
N ARG A 156 3.93 -12.09 6.39
CA ARG A 156 4.11 -13.44 6.96
C ARG A 156 4.84 -13.39 8.30
N ARG A 157 5.86 -12.54 8.44
CA ARG A 157 6.55 -12.32 9.72
C ARG A 157 5.62 -11.74 10.78
N ALA A 158 4.65 -10.93 10.38
CA ALA A 158 3.59 -10.41 11.25
C ALA A 158 2.38 -11.36 11.41
N SER A 159 2.56 -12.65 11.10
CA SER A 159 1.55 -13.71 11.25
C SER A 159 0.30 -13.56 10.38
N ILE A 160 0.35 -12.77 9.32
CA ILE A 160 -0.70 -12.73 8.29
C ILE A 160 -0.43 -13.81 7.24
N ALA A 161 -1.43 -14.67 7.00
CA ALA A 161 -1.32 -15.68 5.96
C ALA A 161 -1.41 -15.05 4.57
N VAL A 162 -0.31 -15.08 3.82
CA VAL A 162 -0.27 -14.67 2.41
C VAL A 162 -0.31 -15.93 1.55
N SER A 163 -1.48 -16.24 1.00
CA SER A 163 -1.71 -17.43 0.16
C SER A 163 -0.78 -17.45 -1.03
N TYR A 164 -0.73 -16.33 -1.77
CA TYR A 164 0.23 -16.07 -2.83
C TYR A 164 0.24 -14.58 -3.19
N THR A 165 1.25 -14.17 -3.94
CA THR A 165 1.33 -12.82 -4.51
C THR A 165 0.83 -12.82 -5.94
N LYS A 166 0.07 -11.80 -6.31
CA LYS A 166 -0.33 -11.54 -7.70
C LYS A 166 0.31 -10.23 -8.14
N GLN A 167 1.07 -10.29 -9.22
CA GLN A 167 1.71 -9.11 -9.79
C GLN A 167 0.67 -8.16 -10.37
N ILE A 168 0.97 -6.87 -10.30
CA ILE A 168 0.18 -5.83 -10.93
C ILE A 168 0.84 -5.54 -12.28
N ILE A 169 0.16 -5.97 -13.34
CA ILE A 169 0.62 -5.79 -14.70
C ILE A 169 0.09 -4.44 -15.18
N LEU A 170 1.00 -3.53 -15.48
CA LEU A 170 0.68 -2.25 -16.12
C LEU A 170 0.37 -2.54 -17.59
N ALA A 171 -0.72 -1.98 -18.10
CA ALA A 171 -0.97 -2.02 -19.54
C ALA A 171 0.11 -1.17 -20.23
N GLU A 172 0.69 -1.69 -21.32
CA GLU A 172 1.54 -0.87 -22.18
C GLU A 172 0.70 0.31 -22.70
N ALA A 173 1.26 1.52 -22.58
CA ALA A 173 0.63 2.76 -23.04
C ALA A 173 0.68 2.88 -24.56
#